data_AF-A0A955SEB7-F1
#
_entry.id   AF-A0A955SEB7-F1
#
_cell.length_a   1.000
_cell.length_b   1.000
_cell.length_c   1.000
_cell.angle_alpha   90.00
_cell.angle_beta   90.00
_cell.angle_gamma   90.00
#
_symmetry.space_group_name_H-M   'P 1'
#
loop_
_entity.id
_entity.type
_entity.pdbx_description
1 polymer ?
#
loop_
_entity_poly.entity_id
_entity_poly.type
_entity_poly.pdbx_seq_one_letter_code
_entity_poly.pdbx_strand_id
1 'polypeptide(L)' 'LLISRGPRPVAYVMPDLLARNEQEAREYLSQAGLLILPERKKVNRSSLVGKVIDQEPKPGKKLSPGEEVKLIIGAP' A
#
# COMPACT_ATOMS: atom_id res chain seq x y z
N LEU A 1 29.92 -19.75 -19.85
CA LEU A 1 29.70 -18.65 -18.89
C LEU A 1 28.20 -18.44 -18.73
N LEU A 2 27.62 -18.92 -17.63
CA LEU A 2 26.20 -18.72 -17.30
C LEU A 2 26.10 -17.40 -16.52
N ILE A 3 25.66 -16.32 -17.16
CA ILE A 3 25.35 -15.08 -16.44
C ILE A 3 24.00 -15.29 -15.77
N SER A 4 24.00 -15.61 -14.48
CA SER A 4 22.81 -15.54 -13.63
C SER A 4 22.38 -14.08 -13.59
N ARG A 5 21.39 -13.73 -14.43
CA ARG A 5 20.64 -12.50 -14.26
C ARG A 5 19.83 -12.73 -12.99
N GLY A 6 20.19 -12.03 -11.91
CA GLY A 6 19.54 -12.15 -10.60
C GLY A 6 18.01 -12.15 -10.70
N PRO A 7 17.31 -12.60 -9.64
CA PRO A 7 15.86 -12.83 -9.69
C PRO A 7 15.17 -11.62 -10.33
N ARG A 8 14.39 -11.87 -11.39
CA ARG A 8 13.63 -10.82 -12.07
C ARG A 8 12.90 -10.02 -10.99
N PRO A 9 13.01 -8.68 -10.96
CA PRO A 9 12.32 -7.89 -9.96
C PRO A 9 10.84 -8.26 -10.01
N VAL A 10 10.32 -8.75 -8.88
CA VAL A 10 8.91 -9.10 -8.76
C VAL A 10 8.17 -7.77 -8.87
N ALA A 11 7.59 -7.51 -10.03
CA ALA A 11 6.77 -6.32 -10.23
C ALA A 11 5.53 -6.49 -9.35
N TYR A 12 5.45 -5.70 -8.27
CA TYR A 12 4.26 -5.68 -7.45
C TYR A 12 3.23 -4.76 -8.11
N VAL A 13 1.97 -5.19 -8.14
CA VAL A 13 0.88 -4.37 -8.65
C VAL A 13 0.11 -3.85 -7.46
N MET A 14 -0.03 -2.54 -7.37
CA MET A 14 -0.73 -1.88 -6.27
C MET A 14 -2.15 -2.45 -6.14
N PRO A 15 -2.49 -3.09 -5.00
CA PRO A 15 -3.83 -3.62 -4.77
C PRO A 15 -4.82 -2.50 -4.47
N ASP A 16 -6.11 -2.83 -4.51
CA ASP A 16 -7.14 -1.97 -3.95
C ASP A 16 -7.28 -2.23 -2.45
N LEU A 17 -6.88 -1.23 -1.66
CA LEU A 17 -6.89 -1.24 -0.21
C LEU A 17 -8.03 -0.37 0.35
N LEU A 18 -8.87 0.22 -0.50
CA LEU A 18 -9.97 1.06 -0.03
C LEU A 18 -10.90 0.28 0.91
N ALA A 19 -11.33 0.96 1.99
CA ALA A 19 -12.15 0.41 3.06
C ALA A 19 -11.54 -0.78 3.83
N ARG A 20 -10.30 -1.18 3.55
CA ARG A 20 -9.55 -2.14 4.36
C ARG A 20 -9.07 -1.51 5.66
N ASN A 21 -8.85 -2.35 6.66
CA ASN A 21 -8.24 -1.92 7.90
C ASN A 21 -6.79 -1.50 7.67
N GLU A 22 -6.33 -0.49 8.41
CA GLU A 22 -4.93 -0.02 8.33
C GLU A 22 -3.93 -1.16 8.55
N GLN A 23 -4.20 -2.06 9.51
CA GLN A 23 -3.32 -3.17 9.84
C GLN A 23 -3.19 -4.16 8.68
N GLU A 24 -4.30 -4.62 8.09
CA GLU A 24 -4.30 -5.51 6.93
C GLU A 24 -3.55 -4.87 5.76
N ALA A 25 -3.84 -3.60 5.46
CA ALA A 25 -3.19 -2.87 4.38
C ALA A 25 -1.66 -2.78 4.57
N ARG A 26 -1.21 -2.53 5.80
CA ARG A 26 0.22 -2.48 6.13
C ARG A 26 0.90 -3.83 5.95
N GLU A 27 0.23 -4.92 6.34
CA GLU A 27 0.77 -6.28 6.20
C GLU A 27 0.97 -6.65 4.72
N TYR A 28 -0.03 -6.41 3.87
CA TYR A 28 0.07 -6.66 2.43
C TYR A 28 1.22 -5.90 1.75
N LEU A 29 1.39 -4.62 2.10
CA LEU A 29 2.42 -3.78 1.51
C LEU A 29 3.83 -4.10 2.07
N SER A 30 3.93 -4.43 3.36
CA SER A 30 5.20 -4.82 3.98
C SER A 30 5.72 -6.14 3.42
N GLN A 31 4.84 -7.11 3.17
CA GLN A 31 5.19 -8.38 2.51
C GLN A 31 5.73 -8.18 1.09
N ALA A 32 5.31 -7.10 0.42
CA ALA A 32 5.80 -6.72 -0.90
C ALA A 32 7.12 -5.94 -0.87
N GLY A 33 7.67 -5.65 0.31
CA GLY A 33 8.88 -4.84 0.47
C GLY A 33 8.68 -3.37 0.08
N LEU A 34 7.46 -2.85 0.22
CA LEU A 34 7.11 -1.46 -0.06
C LEU A 34 7.19 -0.62 1.20
N LEU A 35 7.52 0.67 1.03
CA LEU A 35 7.56 1.63 2.13
C LEU A 35 6.18 2.24 2.31
N ILE A 36 5.67 2.27 3.55
CA ILE A 36 4.31 2.74 3.83
C ILE A 36 4.38 4.12 4.47
N LEU A 37 3.67 5.10 3.89
CA LEU A 37 3.51 6.45 4.40
C LEU A 37 2.06 6.67 4.86
N PRO A 38 1.74 6.41 6.14
CA PRO A 38 0.40 6.62 6.65
C PRO A 38 0.12 8.11 6.88
N GLU A 39 -1.00 8.60 6.37
CA GLU A 39 -1.56 9.92 6.65
C GLU A 39 -2.93 9.76 7.32
N ARG A 40 -3.18 10.48 8.41
CA ARG A 40 -4.48 10.46 9.08
C ARG A 40 -5.32 11.65 8.65
N LYS A 41 -6.57 11.40 8.27
CA LYS A 41 -7.52 12.43 7.85
C LYS A 41 -8.82 12.29 8.61
N LYS A 42 -9.32 13.41 9.15
CA LYS A 42 -10.60 13.43 9.87
C LYS A 42 -11.75 13.04 8.95
N VAL A 43 -12.62 12.16 9.44
CA VAL A 43 -13.81 11.69 8.72
C VAL A 43 -15.05 11.85 9.58
N ASN A 44 -16.14 12.32 8.96
CA ASN A 44 -17.42 12.47 9.66
C ASN A 44 -18.16 11.13 9.84
N ARG A 45 -17.74 10.08 9.12
CA ARG A 45 -18.37 8.76 9.18
C ARG A 45 -17.53 7.85 10.07
N SER A 46 -18.08 7.45 11.21
CA SER A 46 -17.45 6.49 12.14
C SER A 46 -17.07 5.17 11.47
N SER A 47 -17.82 4.74 10.44
CA SER A 47 -17.54 3.53 9.67
C SER A 47 -16.23 3.55 8.87
N LEU A 48 -15.63 4.74 8.69
CA LEU A 48 -14.37 4.96 7.97
C LEU A 48 -13.17 5.12 8.92
N VAL A 49 -13.40 5.26 10.22
CA VAL A 49 -12.32 5.39 11.21
C VAL A 49 -11.51 4.10 11.27
N GLY A 50 -10.18 4.22 11.22
CA GLY A 50 -9.25 3.09 11.20
C GLY A 50 -9.15 2.36 9.86
N LYS A 51 -9.86 2.84 8.83
CA LYS A 51 -9.85 2.28 7.48
C LYS A 51 -9.12 3.17 6.50
N VAL A 52 -8.57 2.55 5.47
CA VAL A 52 -8.01 3.25 4.32
C VAL A 52 -9.16 3.92 3.56
N ILE A 53 -9.11 5.24 3.46
CA ILE A 53 -10.07 6.06 2.71
C ILE A 53 -9.52 6.53 1.37
N ASP A 54 -8.20 6.50 1.19
CA ASP A 54 -7.53 6.71 -0.08
C ASP A 54 -6.12 6.08 -0.07
N GLN A 55 -5.58 5.86 -1.26
CA GLN A 55 -4.24 5.32 -1.46
C GLN A 55 -3.56 6.01 -2.64
N GLU A 56 -2.23 6.09 -2.58
CA GLU A 56 -1.38 6.49 -3.70
C GLU A 56 -0.10 5.64 -3.66
N PRO A 57 0.32 4.98 -4.76
CA PRO A 57 -0.30 5.03 -6.08
C PRO A 57 -1.70 4.38 -6.18
N LYS A 58 -2.42 4.69 -7.26
CA LYS A 58 -3.75 4.10 -7.52
C LYS A 58 -3.65 2.59 -7.85
N PRO A 59 -4.71 1.81 -7.57
CA PRO A 59 -4.75 0.38 -7.87
C PRO A 59 -4.36 0.07 -9.31
N GLY A 60 -3.66 -1.05 -9.54
CA GLY A 60 -3.21 -1.47 -10.87
C GLY A 60 -1.89 -0.83 -11.33
N LYS A 61 -1.37 0.18 -10.61
CA LYS A 61 -0.03 0.73 -10.86
C LYS A 61 1.04 -0.34 -10.53
N LYS A 62 2.02 -0.49 -11.42
CA LYS A 62 3.22 -1.30 -11.15
C LYS A 62 4.16 -0.52 -10.24
N LEU A 63 4.58 -1.16 -9.16
CA LEU A 63 5.50 -0.65 -8.15
C LEU A 63 6.82 -1.40 -8.22
N SER A 64 7.89 -0.64 -8.01
CA SER A 64 9.23 -1.20 -7.82
C SER A 64 9.45 -1.55 -6.35
N PRO A 65 10.32 -2.52 -6.03
CA PRO A 65 10.72 -2.78 -4.65
C PRO A 65 11.24 -1.51 -3.96
N GLY A 66 10.81 -1.26 -2.73
CA GLY A 66 11.19 -0.06 -1.96
C GLY A 66 10.46 1.23 -2.38
N GLU A 67 9.51 1.17 -3.31
CA GLU A 67 8.67 2.32 -3.66
C GLU A 67 7.73 2.69 -2.49
N GLU A 68 7.44 3.98 -2.36
CA GLU A 68 6.59 4.53 -1.31
C GLU A 68 5.11 4.45 -1.68
N VAL A 69 4.31 3.97 -0.73
CA VAL A 69 2.86 3.89 -0.82
C VAL A 69 2.26 4.73 0.29
N LYS A 70 1.57 5.79 -0.11
CA LYS A 70 0.81 6.65 0.78
C LYS A 70 -0.57 6.04 1.05
N LEU A 71 -0.90 5.87 2.33
CA LEU A 71 -2.23 5.42 2.76
C LEU A 71 -2.89 6.52 3.57
N ILE A 72 -4.06 6.98 3.12
CA ILE A 72 -4.88 7.92 3.88
C ILE A 72 -5.85 7.11 4.73
N ILE A 73 -5.77 7.27 6.05
CA ILE A 73 -6.55 6.53 7.04
C ILE A 73 -7.56 7.48 7.68
N GLY A 74 -8.80 7.02 7.81
CA GLY A 74 -9.85 7.75 8.52
C GLY A 74 -9.53 7.84 10.00
N ALA A 75 -9.55 9.07 10.54
CA ALA A 75 -9.40 9.37 11.95
C ALA A 75 -10.68 10.06 12.49
N PRO A 76 -10.99 9.89 13.78
CA PRO A 76 -12.13 10.56 14.40
C PRO A 76 -12.00 12.09 14.40
#